data_AF-T1DVM8-F1
#
_entry.id   AF-T1DVM8-F1
#
_cell.length_a   1.000
_cell.length_b   1.000
_cell.length_c   1.000
_cell.angle_alpha   90.00
_cell.angle_beta   90.00
_cell.angle_gamma   90.00
#
_symmetry.space_group_name_H-M   'P 1'
#
loop_
_entity.id
_entity.type
_entity.pdbx_description
1 polymer ?
#
loop_
_entity_poly.entity_id
_entity_poly.type
_entity_poly.pdbx_seq_one_letter_code
_entity_poly.pdbx_strand_id
1 'polypeptide(L)' 'MAYTIREVESKTGVSAHTIRHLARMGLFSHIERDENNIRYFSEYDLQWWTWCNVCTRAA' A
#
# COMPACT_ATOMS: atom_id res chain seq x y z
N MET A 1 -1.03 12.88 0.09
CA MET A 1 -2.22 12.46 0.86
C MET A 1 -1.93 11.12 1.54
N ALA A 2 -2.50 10.87 2.71
CA ALA A 2 -2.32 9.64 3.49
C ALA A 2 -3.54 8.72 3.31
N TYR A 3 -3.33 7.47 2.93
CA TYR A 3 -4.38 6.49 2.64
C TYR A 3 -4.42 5.36 3.68
N THR A 4 -5.61 4.89 4.00
CA THR A 4 -5.82 3.72 4.85
C THR A 4 -5.80 2.43 4.03
N ILE A 5 -5.56 1.28 4.67
CA ILE A 5 -5.52 -0.03 3.99
C ILE A 5 -6.77 -0.30 3.13
N ARG A 6 -7.96 0.14 3.57
CA ARG A 6 -9.23 -0.06 2.83
C ARG A 6 -9.31 0.78 1.56
N GLU A 7 -8.82 2.02 1.62
CA GLU A 7 -8.75 2.90 0.46
C GLU A 7 -7.72 2.38 -0.54
N VAL A 8 -6.59 1.89 -0.05
CA VAL A 8 -5.56 1.25 -0.89
C VAL A 8 -6.11 0.02 -1.60
N GLU A 9 -6.83 -0.85 -0.89
CA GLU A 9 -7.47 -2.04 -1.45
C GLU A 9 -8.45 -1.67 -2.56
N SER A 10 -9.25 -0.63 -2.36
CA SER A 10 -10.21 -0.13 -3.36
C SER A 10 -9.52 0.46 -4.59
N LYS A 11 -8.38 1.14 -4.42
CA LYS A 11 -7.63 1.77 -5.51
C LYS A 11 -6.78 0.79 -6.34
N THR A 12 -6.16 -0.17 -5.66
CA THR A 12 -5.20 -1.11 -6.28
C THR A 12 -5.82 -2.45 -6.65
N GLY A 13 -7.01 -2.76 -6.13
CA GLY A 13 -7.66 -4.06 -6.29
C GLY A 13 -6.94 -5.20 -5.57
N VAL A 14 -6.05 -4.87 -4.63
CA VAL A 14 -5.21 -5.84 -3.92
C VAL A 14 -5.68 -5.98 -2.49
N SER A 15 -5.76 -7.22 -2.04
CA SER A 15 -6.34 -7.51 -0.74
C SER A 15 -5.60 -6.79 0.40
N ALA A 16 -6.35 -6.35 1.40
CA ALA A 16 -5.80 -5.79 2.63
C ALA A 16 -4.77 -6.73 3.29
N HIS A 17 -4.92 -8.05 3.12
CA HIS A 17 -3.97 -9.03 3.62
C HIS A 17 -2.59 -8.90 2.93
N THR A 18 -2.59 -8.82 1.60
CA THR A 18 -1.37 -8.62 0.80
C THR A 18 -0.70 -7.29 1.15
N ILE A 19 -1.47 -6.20 1.29
CA ILE A 19 -0.93 -4.87 1.66
C ILE A 19 -0.25 -4.93 3.04
N ARG A 20 -0.86 -5.60 4.03
CA ARG A 20 -0.23 -5.80 5.35
C ARG A 20 1.05 -6.63 5.28
N HIS A 21 1.08 -7.65 4.41
CA HIS A 21 2.26 -8.47 4.19
C HIS A 21 3.41 -7.64 3.60
N LEU A 22 3.13 -6.85 2.56
CA LEU A 22 4.11 -5.95 1.93
C LEU A 22 4.62 -4.88 2.90
N ALA A 23 3.73 -4.33 3.72
CA ALA A 23 4.10 -3.39 4.77
C ALA A 23 4.98 -4.04 5.85
N ARG A 24 4.86 -5.35 6.09
CA ARG A 24 5.75 -6.09 6.99
C ARG A 24 7.11 -6.34 6.34
N MET A 25 7.16 -6.55 5.02
CA MET A 25 8.41 -6.73 4.28
C MET A 25 9.25 -5.46 4.18
N GLY A 26 8.73 -4.30 4.58
CA GLY A 26 9.45 -3.03 4.52
C GLY A 26 9.50 -2.42 3.11
N LEU A 27 8.55 -2.79 2.24
CA LEU A 27 8.51 -2.28 0.86
C LEU A 27 8.10 -0.80 0.80
N PHE A 28 7.39 -0.31 1.82
CA PHE A 28 6.97 1.09 1.91
C PHE A 28 7.96 1.86 2.78
N SER A 29 8.51 2.92 2.20
CA SER A 29 9.50 3.77 2.85
C SER A 29 8.88 4.62 3.97
N HIS A 30 7.62 5.04 3.79
CA HIS A 30 6.94 5.94 4.72
C HIS A 30 5.61 5.36 5.20
N ILE A 31 5.65 4.59 6.29
CA ILE A 31 4.45 4.11 6.98
C ILE A 31 4.27 4.92 8.26
N GLU A 32 3.33 5.85 8.23
CA GLU A 32 2.93 6.56 9.45
C GLU A 32 1.95 5.70 10.26
N ARG A 33 2.08 5.80 11.58
CA ARG A 33 1.15 5.20 12.53
C ARG A 33 0.53 6.33 13.34
N ASP A 34 -0.79 6.35 13.38
CA ASP A 34 -1.54 7.26 14.24
C ASP A 34 -1.68 6.67 15.65
N GLU A 35 -2.21 7.46 16.58
CA GLU A 35 -2.48 7.09 17.99
C GLU A 35 -3.34 5.82 18.11
N ASN A 36 -4.20 5.58 17.12
CA ASN A 36 -5.05 4.39 17.00
C ASN A 36 -4.34 3.17 16.39
N ASN A 37 -3.02 3.22 16.17
CA ASN A 37 -2.22 2.17 15.53
C ASN A 37 -2.68 1.83 14.10
N ILE A 38 -3.35 2.79 13.44
CA ILE A 38 -3.76 2.69 12.04
C ILE A 38 -2.56 3.05 11.16
N ARG A 39 -2.29 2.21 10.17
CA ARG A 39 -1.22 2.43 9.19
C ARG A 39 -1.72 3.33 8.07
N TYR A 40 -0.99 4.41 7.83
CA TYR A 40 -1.22 5.33 6.74
C TYR A 40 -0.13 5.16 5.67
N PHE A 41 -0.57 5.12 4.42
CA PHE A 41 0.29 4.94 3.24
C PHE A 41 0.35 6.24 2.45
N SER A 42 1.56 6.62 2.04
CA SER A 42 1.74 7.76 1.14
C SER A 42 1.23 7.41 -0.26
N GLU A 43 0.61 8.38 -0.92
CA GLU A 43 0.20 8.28 -2.33
C GLU A 43 1.32 7.83 -3.26
N TYR A 44 2.52 8.36 -3.04
CA TYR A 44 3.69 8.06 -3.87
C TYR A 44 4.07 6.57 -3.81
N ASP A 45 4.09 6.01 -2.61
CA ASP A 45 4.38 4.59 -2.37
C ASP A 45 3.34 3.68 -3.06
N LEU A 46 2.06 4.10 -3.07
CA LEU A 46 0.99 3.36 -3.74
C LEU A 46 1.07 3.43 -5.26
N GLN A 47 1.41 4.60 -5.80
CA GLN A 47 1.56 4.79 -7.24
C GLN A 47 2.73 3.95 -7.76
N TRP A 48 3.86 3.96 -7.05
CA TRP A 48 5.00 3.10 -7.34
C TRP A 48 4.60 1.62 -7.33
N TRP A 49 3.88 1.19 -6.30
CA TRP A 49 3.48 -0.21 -6.17
C TRP A 49 2.49 -0.63 -7.27
N THR A 50 1.53 0.24 -7.60
CA THR A 50 0.58 0.02 -8.70
C THR A 50 1.31 -0.13 -10.02
N TRP A 51 2.31 0.73 -10.27
CA TRP A 51 3.14 0.67 -11.46
C TRP A 51 3.93 -0.65 -11.53
N CYS A 52 4.59 -1.05 -10.44
CA CYS A 52 5.30 -2.34 -10.38
C CYS A 52 4.37 -3.55 -10.58
N ASN A 53 3.18 -3.56 -9.97
CA ASN A 53 2.22 -4.67 -10.06
C ASN A 53 1.57 -4.78 -11.45
N VAL A 54 1.40 -3.66 -12.16
CA VAL A 54 0.92 -3.66 -13.55
C VAL A 54 1.98 -4.27 -14.48
N CYS A 55 3.26 -3.95 -14.29
CA CYS A 55 4.33 -4.52 -15.10
C CYS A 55 4.50 -6.03 -14.94
N THR A 56 4.29 -6.60 -13.74
CA THR A 56 4.48 -8.04 -13.50
C THR A 56 3.32 -8.91 -13.94
N ARG A 57 2.12 -8.34 -14.15
CA ARG A 57 0.93 -9.07 -14.63
C ARG A 57 0.72 -8.97 -16.14
N ALA A 58 1.52 -8.15 -16.83
CA ALA A 58 1.45 -7.92 -18.28
C ALA A 58 2.50 -8.70 -19.09
N ALA A 59 3.18 -9.68 -18.48
CA ALA A 59 4.13 -10.59 -19.13
C ALA A 59 3.56 -12.01 -19.22
#